data_AF-A0A2H0P2P1-F1
#
_entry.id   AF-A0A2H0P2P1-F1
#
_cell.length_a   1.000
_cell.length_b   1.000
_cell.length_c   1.000
_cell.angle_alpha   90.00
_cell.angle_beta   90.00
_cell.angle_gamma   90.00
#
_symmetry.space_group_name_H-M   'P 1'
#
loop_
_entity.id
_entity.type
_entity.pdbx_description
1 polymer ?
#
loop_
_entity_poly.entity_id
_entity_poly.type
_entity_poly.pdbx_seq_one_letter_code
_entity_poly.pdbx_strand_id
1 'polypeptide(L)'
;MTTVATALFTAVNFVYAAIFGGPIDGTAWDVKVKQDGFFHWGSKKETLVFHGGKLVVAGAVSQGYSPTLYQARDEENGAAFAAILNSPDREAIEWTGRVDGDRIAGVVIVRARDGRVVRYAFSGEKKAG
;
A
#
# COMPACT_ATOMS: atom_id res chain seq x y z
N MET A 1 -11.79 3.31 25.14
CA MET A 1 -11.18 2.10 24.58
C MET A 1 -11.88 1.82 23.26
N THR A 2 -11.26 2.16 22.14
CA THR A 2 -11.90 2.01 20.82
C THR A 2 -11.38 0.73 20.19
N THR A 3 -12.26 -0.26 20.11
CA THR A 3 -12.04 -1.57 19.50
C THR A 3 -11.62 -1.40 18.04
N VAL A 4 -10.38 -1.78 17.70
CA VAL A 4 -9.94 -1.86 16.30
C VAL A 4 -10.49 -3.16 15.74
N ALA A 5 -11.52 -3.04 14.89
CA ALA A 5 -12.09 -4.15 14.16
C ALA A 5 -11.00 -4.82 13.28
N THR A 6 -10.64 -6.04 13.63
CA THR A 6 -9.78 -6.89 12.81
C THR A 6 -10.61 -7.41 11.65
N ALA A 7 -10.46 -6.79 10.47
CA ALA A 7 -11.13 -7.26 9.26
C ALA A 7 -10.42 -8.53 8.75
N LEU A 8 -11.02 -9.69 9.03
CA LEU A 8 -10.69 -10.96 8.38
C LEU A 8 -11.39 -10.97 7.00
N PHE A 9 -10.62 -10.83 5.92
CA PHE A 9 -11.15 -10.93 4.56
C PHE A 9 -11.16 -12.40 4.11
N THR A 10 -12.36 -12.93 3.86
CA THR A 10 -12.63 -14.32 3.46
C THR A 10 -12.22 -14.61 2.02
N ALA A 11 -11.46 -15.70 1.86
CA ALA A 11 -10.60 -16.09 0.73
C ALA A 11 -11.26 -16.40 -0.65
N VAL A 12 -12.54 -16.09 -0.88
CA VAL A 12 -13.28 -16.72 -2.01
C VAL A 12 -13.39 -15.86 -3.28
N ASN A 13 -13.12 -14.55 -3.21
CA ASN A 13 -13.07 -13.65 -4.39
C ASN A 13 -11.63 -13.41 -4.93
N PHE A 14 -10.68 -14.27 -4.56
CA PHE A 14 -9.25 -13.99 -4.64
C PHE A 14 -8.62 -14.18 -6.03
N VAL A 15 -9.28 -14.92 -6.92
CA VAL A 15 -8.70 -15.29 -8.23
C VAL A 15 -9.08 -14.28 -9.33
N TYR A 16 -10.28 -13.69 -9.29
CA TYR A 16 -10.73 -12.78 -10.35
C TYR A 16 -10.02 -11.42 -10.34
N ALA A 17 -9.91 -10.79 -9.17
CA ALA A 17 -9.21 -9.49 -9.04
C ALA A 17 -7.69 -9.60 -9.30
N ALA A 18 -7.10 -10.76 -9.00
CA ALA A 18 -5.68 -11.03 -9.26
C ALA A 18 -5.35 -11.24 -10.75
N ILE A 19 -6.34 -11.58 -11.60
CA ILE A 19 -6.14 -11.84 -13.04
C ILE A 19 -6.52 -10.63 -13.91
N PHE A 20 -7.51 -9.83 -13.52
CA PHE A 20 -8.06 -8.77 -14.38
C PHE A 20 -7.75 -7.33 -13.92
N GLY A 21 -7.02 -7.16 -12.80
CA GLY A 21 -6.75 -5.85 -12.22
C GLY A 21 -7.93 -5.34 -11.38
N GLY A 22 -7.61 -4.62 -10.29
CA GLY A 22 -8.62 -3.96 -9.46
C GLY A 22 -9.03 -2.59 -9.99
N PRO A 23 -9.94 -1.86 -9.31
CA PRO A 23 -10.45 -0.54 -9.75
C PRO A 23 -9.38 0.55 -9.93
N ILE A 24 -8.17 0.31 -9.44
CA ILE A 24 -7.01 1.22 -9.57
C ILE A 24 -5.90 0.64 -10.45
N ASP A 25 -6.13 -0.46 -11.17
CA ASP A 25 -5.12 -1.05 -12.06
C ASP A 25 -4.79 -0.10 -13.23
N GLY A 26 -3.54 -0.14 -13.69
CA GLY A 26 -3.03 0.78 -14.72
C GLY A 26 -2.73 2.19 -14.22
N THR A 27 -2.73 2.43 -12.91
CA THR A 27 -2.47 3.76 -12.33
C THR A 27 -1.10 3.84 -11.67
N ALA A 28 -0.52 5.05 -11.67
CA ALA A 28 0.70 5.38 -10.96
C ALA A 28 0.50 6.62 -10.08
N TRP A 29 1.16 6.65 -8.93
CA TRP A 29 0.96 7.66 -7.91
C TRP A 29 2.29 8.08 -7.30
N ASP A 30 2.51 9.38 -7.19
CA ASP A 30 3.65 9.93 -6.46
C ASP A 30 3.20 10.27 -5.03
N VAL A 31 3.77 9.56 -4.06
CA VAL A 31 3.39 9.66 -2.64
C VAL A 31 4.54 10.14 -1.77
N LYS A 32 4.18 10.84 -0.70
CA LYS A 32 5.08 11.25 0.36
C LYS A 32 4.80 10.40 1.60
N VAL A 33 5.78 9.64 2.03
CA VAL A 33 5.73 8.77 3.21
C VAL A 33 6.39 9.46 4.39
N LYS A 34 5.73 9.48 5.55
CA LYS A 34 6.20 10.11 6.79
C LYS A 34 5.97 9.15 7.95
N GLN A 35 6.94 9.03 8.84
CA GLN A 35 6.76 8.22 10.06
C GLN A 35 5.76 8.91 11.00
N ASP A 36 4.82 8.14 11.56
CA ASP A 36 3.90 8.65 12.56
C ASP A 36 4.66 8.89 13.89
N GLY A 37 4.60 10.10 14.45
CA GLY A 37 5.22 10.44 15.75
C GLY A 37 5.68 11.90 15.91
N PHE A 38 5.95 12.32 17.14
CA PHE A 38 6.19 13.72 17.54
C PHE A 38 7.57 14.30 17.16
N PHE A 39 8.55 13.48 16.74
CA PHE A 39 9.96 13.90 16.56
C PHE A 39 10.65 13.32 15.31
N HIS A 40 9.94 13.19 14.19
CA HIS A 40 10.53 12.67 12.94
C HIS A 40 10.39 13.67 11.78
N TRP A 41 11.52 14.26 11.39
CA TRP A 41 11.61 15.31 10.35
C TRP A 41 11.82 14.75 8.93
N GLY A 42 11.92 13.42 8.79
CA GLY A 42 12.17 12.75 7.51
C GLY A 42 10.88 12.41 6.77
N SER A 43 10.77 12.86 5.53
CA SER A 43 9.76 12.36 4.58
C SER A 43 10.44 11.78 3.37
N LYS A 44 10.00 10.62 2.91
CA LYS A 44 10.49 9.98 1.69
C LYS A 44 9.47 10.13 0.57
N LYS A 45 9.93 10.37 -0.66
CA LYS A 45 9.08 10.27 -1.85
C LYS A 45 9.14 8.84 -2.37
N GLU A 46 7.99 8.31 -2.75
CA GLU A 46 7.85 7.00 -3.38
C GLU A 46 6.89 7.08 -4.55
N THR A 47 7.01 6.12 -5.47
CA THR A 47 6.04 5.94 -6.56
C THR A 47 5.38 4.58 -6.39
N LEU A 48 4.05 4.58 -6.31
CA LEU A 48 3.21 3.38 -6.30
C LEU A 48 2.69 3.15 -7.72
N VAL A 49 2.86 1.95 -8.25
CA VAL A 49 2.34 1.57 -9.56
C VAL A 49 1.47 0.33 -9.39
N PHE A 50 0.21 0.44 -9.78
CA PHE A 50 -0.75 -0.66 -9.80
C PHE A 50 -0.91 -1.12 -11.24
N HIS A 51 -0.53 -2.35 -11.54
CA HIS A 51 -0.63 -2.89 -12.90
C HIS A 51 -0.69 -4.41 -12.91
N GLY A 52 -1.62 -4.98 -13.67
CA GLY A 52 -1.79 -6.42 -13.79
C GLY A 52 -2.07 -7.10 -12.44
N GLY A 53 -2.87 -6.46 -11.58
CA GLY A 53 -3.20 -6.98 -10.25
C GLY A 53 -2.04 -6.92 -9.25
N LYS A 54 -0.94 -6.23 -9.59
CA LYS A 54 0.24 -6.08 -8.74
C LYS A 54 0.52 -4.65 -8.35
N LEU A 55 1.00 -4.47 -7.13
CA LEU A 55 1.62 -3.24 -6.65
C LEU A 55 3.14 -3.34 -6.80
N VAL A 56 3.72 -2.31 -7.41
CA VAL A 56 5.15 -2.04 -7.42
C VAL A 56 5.40 -0.75 -6.63
N VAL A 57 6.34 -0.79 -5.69
CA VAL A 57 6.82 0.39 -4.97
C VAL A 57 8.24 0.66 -5.42
N ALA A 58 8.46 1.73 -6.18
CA ALA A 58 9.71 1.96 -6.91
C ALA A 58 10.96 1.92 -5.99
N GLY A 59 10.93 2.61 -4.85
CA GLY A 59 12.02 2.60 -3.88
C GLY A 59 12.15 1.31 -3.07
N ALA A 60 11.14 0.43 -3.07
CA ALA A 60 11.25 -0.91 -2.47
C ALA A 60 11.89 -1.91 -3.45
N VAL A 61 11.64 -1.78 -4.75
CA VAL A 61 12.29 -2.61 -5.77
C VAL A 61 13.81 -2.41 -5.76
N SER A 62 14.29 -1.17 -5.65
CA SER A 62 15.73 -0.91 -5.52
C SER A 62 16.35 -1.48 -4.24
N GLN A 63 15.52 -1.84 -3.25
CA GLN A 63 15.93 -2.52 -2.03
C GLN A 63 15.81 -4.04 -2.13
N GLY A 64 15.28 -4.60 -3.21
CA GLY A 64 15.13 -6.05 -3.41
C GLY A 64 13.77 -6.61 -2.98
N TYR A 65 12.75 -5.76 -2.83
CA TYR A 65 11.36 -6.23 -2.77
C TYR A 65 10.85 -6.53 -4.18
N SER A 66 10.08 -7.60 -4.32
CA SER A 66 9.43 -7.94 -5.58
C SER A 66 8.05 -7.30 -5.70
N PRO A 67 7.55 -7.04 -6.92
CA PRO A 67 6.13 -6.74 -7.15
C PRO A 67 5.23 -7.74 -6.45
N THR A 68 4.20 -7.26 -5.75
CA THR A 68 3.30 -8.10 -4.95
C THR A 68 1.86 -7.97 -5.43
N LEU A 69 1.03 -8.96 -5.17
CA LEU A 69 -0.41 -8.84 -5.42
C LEU A 69 -1.00 -7.78 -4.49
N TYR A 70 -1.93 -6.99 -5.02
CA TYR A 70 -2.76 -6.12 -4.20
C TYR A 70 -4.21 -6.55 -4.27
N GLN A 71 -4.95 -6.24 -3.21
CA GLN A 71 -6.40 -6.30 -3.19
C GLN A 71 -6.93 -4.89 -3.29
N ALA A 72 -8.00 -4.70 -4.05
CA ALA A 72 -8.74 -3.46 -4.06
C ALA A 72 -10.24 -3.72 -4.19
N ARG A 73 -11.03 -2.78 -3.68
CA ARG A 73 -12.49 -2.79 -3.76
C ARG A 73 -12.98 -1.38 -4.02
N ASP A 74 -14.05 -1.27 -4.79
CA ASP A 74 -14.78 -0.01 -4.94
C ASP A 74 -15.41 0.40 -3.60
N GLU A 75 -15.43 1.70 -3.35
CA GLU A 75 -16.14 2.36 -2.27
C GLU A 75 -16.92 3.56 -2.85
N GLU A 76 -17.90 4.10 -2.12
CA GLU A 76 -18.85 5.11 -2.61
C GLU A 76 -18.20 6.32 -3.32
N ASN A 77 -16.97 6.68 -2.96
CA ASN A 77 -16.21 7.80 -3.53
C ASN A 77 -14.75 7.39 -3.82
N GLY A 78 -14.54 6.25 -4.48
CA GLY A 78 -13.20 5.81 -4.89
C GLY A 78 -12.93 4.33 -4.61
N ALA A 79 -11.71 4.00 -4.19
CA ALA A 79 -11.33 2.60 -3.97
C ALA A 79 -10.40 2.44 -2.77
N ALA A 80 -10.63 1.40 -1.96
CA ALA A 80 -9.68 0.96 -0.94
C ALA A 80 -8.74 -0.09 -1.49
N PHE A 81 -7.49 -0.13 -1.00
CA PHE A 81 -6.54 -1.16 -1.35
C PHE A 81 -5.69 -1.65 -0.17
N ALA A 82 -5.15 -2.86 -0.30
CA ALA A 82 -4.19 -3.46 0.60
C ALA A 82 -3.17 -4.30 -0.16
N ALA A 83 -1.90 -4.26 0.26
CA ALA A 83 -0.81 -5.05 -0.32
C ALA A 83 0.26 -5.36 0.73
N ILE A 84 0.93 -6.50 0.60
CA ILE A 84 2.03 -6.90 1.49
C ILE A 84 3.27 -7.17 0.64
N LEU A 85 4.30 -6.36 0.81
CA LEU A 85 5.61 -6.56 0.19
C LEU A 85 6.43 -7.47 1.09
N ASN A 86 6.82 -8.62 0.55
CA ASN A 86 7.68 -9.59 1.22
C ASN A 86 9.04 -9.65 0.55
N SER A 87 10.08 -9.92 1.33
CA SER A 87 11.43 -10.21 0.86
C SER A 87 12.05 -11.27 1.78
N PRO A 88 12.76 -12.27 1.26
CA PRO A 88 13.37 -13.33 2.08
C PRO A 88 14.30 -12.79 3.18
N ASP A 89 14.95 -11.65 2.94
CA ASP A 89 16.03 -11.12 3.78
C ASP A 89 15.65 -9.82 4.51
N ARG A 90 14.40 -9.36 4.40
CA ARG A 90 13.97 -8.07 4.98
C ARG A 90 12.66 -8.16 5.75
N GLU A 91 12.26 -7.03 6.34
CA GLU A 91 10.98 -6.85 7.00
C GLU A 91 9.81 -6.92 6.00
N ALA A 92 8.67 -7.43 6.45
CA ALA A 92 7.44 -7.31 5.68
C ALA A 92 6.91 -5.87 5.76
N ILE A 93 6.44 -5.36 4.63
CA ILE A 93 5.89 -4.00 4.52
C ILE A 93 4.44 -4.10 4.05
N GLU A 94 3.52 -3.74 4.92
CA GLU A 94 2.09 -3.71 4.62
C GLU A 94 1.69 -2.29 4.19
N TRP A 95 1.05 -2.18 3.03
CA TRP A 95 0.46 -0.95 2.53
C TRP A 95 -1.05 -1.08 2.56
N THR A 96 -1.72 -0.11 3.17
CA THR A 96 -3.18 0.02 3.11
C THR A 96 -3.53 1.46 2.80
N GLY A 97 -4.54 1.68 1.97
CA GLY A 97 -4.91 3.04 1.61
C GLY A 97 -6.20 3.15 0.83
N ARG A 98 -6.53 4.38 0.48
CA ARG A 98 -7.69 4.75 -0.32
C ARG A 98 -7.30 5.73 -1.41
N VAL A 99 -7.88 5.53 -2.57
CA VAL A 99 -7.89 6.46 -3.70
C VAL A 99 -9.23 7.18 -3.73
N ASP A 100 -9.21 8.50 -3.95
CA ASP A 100 -10.38 9.35 -4.18
C ASP A 100 -10.02 10.36 -5.29
N GLY A 101 -10.60 10.18 -6.47
CA GLY A 101 -10.22 10.93 -7.67
C GLY A 101 -8.72 10.83 -7.97
N ASP A 102 -8.03 11.97 -7.99
CA ASP A 102 -6.58 12.08 -8.22
C ASP A 102 -5.77 12.12 -6.91
N ARG A 103 -6.37 11.77 -5.78
CA ARG A 103 -5.71 11.70 -4.47
C ARG A 103 -5.57 10.27 -4.00
N ILE A 104 -4.46 9.99 -3.34
CA ILE A 104 -4.23 8.72 -2.64
C ILE A 104 -3.68 9.00 -1.24
N ALA A 105 -4.14 8.25 -0.25
CA ALA A 105 -3.62 8.34 1.10
C ALA A 105 -3.77 7.01 1.85
N GLY A 106 -2.98 6.82 2.90
CA GLY A 106 -3.05 5.62 3.68
C GLY A 106 -1.91 5.47 4.68
N VAL A 107 -1.66 4.22 5.04
CA VAL A 107 -0.72 3.83 6.07
C VAL A 107 0.21 2.74 5.55
N VAL A 108 1.48 2.85 5.91
CA VAL A 108 2.48 1.79 5.76
C VAL A 108 2.83 1.26 7.15
N ILE A 109 2.82 -0.06 7.30
CA ILE A 109 3.25 -0.74 8.51
C ILE A 109 4.47 -1.59 8.16
N VAL A 110 5.58 -1.31 8.82
CA VAL A 110 6.80 -2.11 8.72
C VAL A 110 6.90 -2.97 9.96
N ARG A 111 6.89 -4.30 9.78
CA ARG A 111 7.03 -5.26 10.88
C ARG A 111 8.44 -5.82 10.89
N ALA A 112 9.23 -5.38 11.87
CA ALA A 112 10.57 -5.85 12.08
C ALA A 112 10.59 -7.32 12.53
N ARG A 113 11.69 -8.02 12.23
CA ARG A 113 11.90 -9.43 12.62
C ARG A 113 11.90 -9.64 14.14
N ASP A 114 12.22 -8.60 14.90
CA ASP A 114 12.21 -8.58 16.36
C ASP A 114 10.82 -8.26 16.96
N GLY A 115 9.78 -8.15 16.13
CA GLY A 115 8.42 -7.87 16.56
C GLY A 115 8.09 -6.39 16.71
N ARG A 116 9.06 -5.46 16.56
CA ARG A 116 8.77 -4.02 16.54
C ARG A 116 7.92 -3.67 15.31
N VAL A 117 6.99 -2.75 15.52
CA VAL A 117 6.10 -2.25 14.46
C VAL A 117 6.34 -0.76 14.32
N VAL A 118 6.69 -0.34 13.11
CA VAL A 118 6.81 1.09 12.76
C VAL A 118 5.70 1.44 11.79
N ARG A 119 5.01 2.54 12.08
CA ARG A 119 3.88 3.03 11.28
C ARG A 119 4.28 4.33 10.58
N TYR A 120 3.87 4.43 9.32
CA TYR A 120 4.04 5.61 8.49
C TYR A 120 2.69 5.98 7.88
N ALA A 121 2.42 7.28 7.77
CA ALA A 121 1.36 7.79 6.91
C ALA A 121 1.93 8.10 5.53
N PHE A 122 1.13 7.91 4.49
CA PHE A 122 1.45 8.42 3.16
C PHE A 122 0.28 9.16 2.55
N SER A 123 0.59 10.14 1.71
CA SER A 123 -0.38 10.80 0.85
C SER A 123 0.27 11.28 -0.43
N GLY A 124 -0.49 11.40 -1.50
CA GLY A 124 0.03 11.73 -2.80
C GLY A 124 -1.05 12.07 -3.82
N GLU A 125 -0.59 12.19 -5.05
CA GLU A 125 -1.40 12.53 -6.21
C GLU A 125 -1.15 11.53 -7.34
N LYS A 126 -2.13 11.38 -8.22
CA LYS A 126 -1.99 10.58 -9.42
C LYS A 126 -0.89 11.18 -10.29
N LYS A 127 0.01 10.34 -10.79
CA LYS A 127 1.08 10.79 -11.68
C LYS A 127 0.46 11.22 -13.02
N ALA A 128 0.71 12.46 -13.42
CA ALA A 128 0.36 12.91 -14.77
C ALA A 128 1.18 12.12 -15.79
N GLY A 129 0.50 11.61 -16.82
CA GLY A 129 1.11 10.91 -17.96
C GLY A 129 1.91 11.84 -18.86
#